data_AF-A0A1V5GW72-F1
#
_entry.id   AF-A0A1V5GW72-F1
#
_cell.length_a   1.000
_cell.length_b   1.000
_cell.length_c   1.000
_cell.angle_alpha   90.00
_cell.angle_beta   90.00
_cell.angle_gamma   90.00
#
_symmetry.space_group_name_H-M   'P 1'
#
loop_
_entity.id
_entity.type
_entity.pdbx_description
1 polymer ?
#
loop_
_entity_poly.entity_id
_entity_poly.type
_entity_poly.pdbx_seq_one_letter_code
_entity_poly.pdbx_strand_id
1 'polypeptide(L)'
;MQLGERLAVRFAFPLERVPGFRDRYLNGEADLSVGCENGVVEVFVRGVRANGRDLPAWMLRDLSRENFATRLYDRPDARDVLKRIAAIRLSDDGATLTTKGK
;
A
#
# COMPACT_ATOMS: atom_id res chain seq x y z
N MET A 1 9.16 0.28 -15.77
CA MET A 1 8.59 0.43 -14.41
C MET A 1 9.75 0.48 -13.44
N GLN A 2 9.99 1.64 -12.83
CA GLN A 2 10.98 1.80 -11.79
C GLN A 2 10.43 1.10 -10.54
N LEU A 3 11.10 0.05 -10.07
CA LEU A 3 10.73 -0.67 -8.86
C LEU A 3 10.81 0.33 -7.69
N GLY A 4 9.66 0.81 -7.22
CA GLY A 4 9.59 1.61 -6.00
C GLY A 4 10.23 0.84 -4.84
N GLU A 5 10.92 1.57 -3.97
CA GLU A 5 11.57 1.05 -2.78
C GLU A 5 10.56 0.25 -1.93
N ARG A 6 11.02 -0.83 -1.28
CA ARG A 6 10.15 -1.77 -0.55
C ARG A 6 10.03 -1.38 0.91
N LEU A 7 8.80 -1.35 1.42
CA LEU A 7 8.47 -1.10 2.81
C LEU A 7 7.81 -2.33 3.43
N ALA A 8 8.46 -2.94 4.42
CA ALA A 8 7.88 -4.02 5.20
C ALA A 8 6.93 -3.44 6.27
N VAL A 9 5.68 -3.88 6.30
CA VAL A 9 4.66 -3.41 7.25
C VAL A 9 3.91 -4.58 7.88
N ARG A 10 3.43 -4.38 9.11
CA ARG A 10 2.41 -5.25 9.72
C ARG A 10 1.04 -4.73 9.34
N PHE A 11 0.10 -5.62 9.01
CA PHE A 11 -1.25 -5.24 8.60
C PHE A 11 -2.32 -6.14 9.21
N ALA A 12 -3.55 -5.63 9.18
CA ALA A 12 -4.78 -6.37 9.45
C ALA A 12 -5.78 -6.02 8.33
N PHE A 13 -6.10 -7.00 7.47
CA PHE A 13 -7.02 -6.79 6.34
C PHE A 13 -8.35 -7.51 6.60
N PRO A 14 -9.50 -6.81 6.54
CA PRO A 14 -10.79 -7.45 6.75
C PRO A 14 -11.12 -8.40 5.60
N LEU A 15 -11.60 -9.60 5.93
CA LEU A 15 -11.93 -10.66 4.95
C LEU A 15 -13.43 -10.72 4.62
N GLU A 16 -14.18 -9.64 4.82
CA GLU A 16 -15.63 -9.60 4.62
C GLU A 16 -16.07 -9.98 3.19
N ARG A 17 -15.21 -9.73 2.20
CA ARG A 17 -15.46 -10.08 0.79
C ARG A 17 -15.24 -11.56 0.48
N VAL A 18 -14.67 -12.33 1.40
CA VAL A 18 -14.42 -13.77 1.24
C VAL A 18 -15.59 -14.54 1.89
N PRO A 19 -16.37 -15.32 1.12
CA PRO A 19 -17.47 -16.11 1.65
C PRO A 19 -17.01 -17.00 2.82
N GLY A 20 -17.73 -16.95 3.95
CA GLY A 20 -17.40 -17.70 5.16
C GLY A 20 -16.40 -17.05 6.11
N PHE A 21 -15.85 -15.87 5.77
CA PHE A 21 -14.87 -15.14 6.59
C PHE A 21 -15.38 -13.80 7.13
N ARG A 22 -16.71 -13.67 7.31
CA ARG A 22 -17.30 -12.49 7.96
C ARG A 22 -16.68 -12.29 9.36
N ASP A 23 -16.43 -11.04 9.71
CA ASP A 23 -15.82 -10.62 10.98
C ASP A 23 -14.41 -11.20 11.23
N ARG A 24 -13.74 -11.72 10.20
CA ARG A 24 -12.36 -12.21 10.27
C ARG A 24 -11.40 -11.23 9.62
N TYR A 25 -10.18 -11.21 10.15
CA TYR A 25 -9.08 -10.41 9.64
C TYR A 25 -7.92 -11.32 9.23
N LEU A 26 -7.31 -11.00 8.10
CA LEU A 26 -6.00 -11.51 7.73
C LEU A 26 -4.94 -10.63 8.40
N ASN A 27 -4.25 -11.18 9.38
CA ASN A 27 -3.16 -10.49 10.07
C ASN A 27 -1.82 -11.01 9.56
N GLY A 28 -0.89 -10.12 9.29
CA GLY A 28 0.37 -10.53 8.70
C GLY A 28 1.37 -9.42 8.46
N GLU A 29 2.35 -9.75 7.63
CA GLU A 29 3.40 -8.86 7.14
C GLU A 29 3.22 -8.67 5.63
N ALA A 30 3.39 -7.46 5.14
CA ALA A 30 3.33 -7.16 3.72
C ALA A 30 4.57 -6.36 3.29
N ASP A 31 5.08 -6.70 2.11
CA ASP A 31 6.06 -5.87 1.40
C ASP A 31 5.30 -4.95 0.46
N LEU A 32 5.33 -3.66 0.73
CA LEU A 32 4.71 -2.64 -0.12
C LEU A 32 5.77 -2.00 -1.00
N SER A 33 5.45 -1.68 -2.25
CA SER A 33 6.18 -0.65 -3.00
C SER A 33 5.41 0.65 -2.90
N VAL A 34 6.08 1.70 -2.42
CA VAL A 34 5.52 3.05 -2.31
C VAL A 34 6.25 3.97 -3.26
N GLY A 35 5.51 4.81 -3.98
CA GLY A 35 6.08 5.76 -4.93
C GLY A 35 5.18 6.96 -5.16
N CYS A 36 5.70 7.89 -5.95
CA CYS A 36 4.95 9.04 -6.45
C CYS A 36 5.29 9.22 -7.93
N GLU A 37 4.34 8.96 -8.82
CA GLU A 37 4.49 9.10 -10.26
C GLU A 37 3.59 10.25 -10.75
N ASN A 38 4.18 11.25 -11.42
CA ASN A 38 3.46 12.43 -11.92
C ASN A 38 2.64 13.17 -10.84
N GLY A 39 3.09 13.13 -9.58
CA GLY A 39 2.38 13.75 -8.45
C GLY A 39 1.17 12.94 -7.94
N VAL A 40 1.06 11.68 -8.34
CA VAL A 40 0.09 10.71 -7.83
C VAL A 40 0.85 9.69 -6.99
N VAL A 41 0.43 9.53 -5.73
CA VAL A 41 0.98 8.53 -4.82
C VAL A 41 0.46 7.16 -5.21
N GLU A 42 1.37 6.20 -5.26
CA GLU A 42 1.07 4.82 -5.58
C GLU A 42 1.57 3.90 -4.48
N VAL A 43 0.72 2.95 -4.08
CA VAL A 43 1.04 1.92 -3.09
C VAL A 43 0.57 0.58 -3.62
N PHE A 44 1.50 -0.32 -3.88
CA PHE A 44 1.20 -1.68 -4.36
C PHE A 44 1.76 -2.73 -3.43
N VAL A 45 1.03 -3.83 -3.27
CA VAL A 45 1.50 -5.01 -2.54
C VAL A 45 2.42 -5.83 -3.44
N ARG A 46 3.60 -6.19 -2.93
CA ARG A 46 4.60 -7.02 -3.62
C ARG A 46 4.78 -8.40 -2.99
N GLY A 47 4.41 -8.55 -1.73
CA GLY A 47 4.48 -9.81 -1.00
C GLY A 47 3.64 -9.71 0.26
N VAL A 48 3.13 -10.86 0.71
CA VAL A 48 2.35 -10.95 1.95
C VAL A 48 2.63 -12.29 2.61
N ARG A 49 2.90 -12.25 3.91
CA ARG A 49 2.90 -13.41 4.79
C ARG A 49 1.84 -13.31 5.87
N ALA A 50 1.14 -14.40 6.09
CA ALA A 50 0.25 -14.56 7.25
C ALA A 50 0.61 -15.87 7.95
N ASN A 51 0.69 -15.84 9.29
CA ASN A 51 1.11 -16.99 10.10
C ASN A 51 2.42 -17.66 9.60
N GLY A 52 3.40 -16.84 9.19
CA GLY A 52 4.70 -17.32 8.71
C GLY A 52 4.69 -17.97 7.33
N ARG A 53 3.58 -17.90 6.58
CA ARG A 53 3.46 -18.47 5.23
C ARG A 53 3.09 -17.41 4.21
N ASP A 54 3.65 -17.50 3.02
CA ASP A 54 3.26 -16.62 1.92
C ASP A 54 1.80 -16.86 1.53
N LEU A 55 1.12 -15.78 1.16
CA LEU A 55 -0.24 -15.90 0.62
C LEU A 55 -0.22 -16.76 -0.66
N PRO A 56 -1.30 -17.54 -0.91
CA PRO A 56 -1.47 -18.22 -2.18
C PRO A 56 -1.35 -17.27 -3.37
N ALA A 57 -0.69 -17.72 -4.44
CA ALA A 57 -0.40 -16.90 -5.61
C ALA A 57 -1.64 -16.25 -6.24
N TRP A 58 -2.81 -16.91 -6.18
CA TRP A 58 -4.06 -16.35 -6.68
C TRP A 58 -4.50 -15.11 -5.90
N MET A 59 -4.35 -15.11 -4.58
CA MET A 59 -4.70 -13.96 -3.73
C MET A 59 -3.69 -12.82 -3.90
N LEU A 60 -2.39 -13.15 -3.98
CA LEU A 60 -1.34 -12.16 -4.20
C LEU A 60 -1.47 -11.48 -5.58
N ARG A 61 -1.89 -12.23 -6.62
CA ARG A 61 -2.14 -11.67 -7.96
C ARG A 61 -3.22 -10.59 -7.93
N ASP A 62 -4.29 -10.79 -7.17
CA ASP A 62 -5.36 -9.81 -7.08
C ASP A 62 -4.91 -8.58 -6.29
N LEU A 63 -4.27 -8.78 -5.14
CA LEU A 63 -3.76 -7.69 -4.29
C LEU A 63 -2.69 -6.84 -4.99
N SER A 64 -1.78 -7.47 -5.76
CA SER A 64 -0.67 -6.77 -6.39
C SER A 64 -1.07 -5.84 -7.55
N ARG A 65 -2.31 -5.93 -8.03
CA ARG A 65 -2.84 -5.10 -9.13
C ARG A 65 -3.57 -3.84 -8.65
N GLU A 66 -3.97 -3.79 -7.39
CA GLU A 66 -4.69 -2.64 -6.82
C GLU A 66 -3.69 -1.59 -6.31
N ASN A 67 -3.85 -0.33 -6.74
CA ASN A 67 -3.20 0.79 -6.09
C ASN A 67 -3.99 1.15 -4.81
N PHE A 68 -3.44 0.79 -3.66
CA PHE A 68 -4.10 1.02 -2.37
C PHE A 68 -4.19 2.50 -1.98
N ALA A 69 -3.39 3.37 -2.60
CA ALA A 69 -3.48 4.81 -2.38
C ALA A 69 -4.74 5.42 -3.02
N THR A 70 -5.36 4.77 -4.00
CA THR A 70 -6.54 5.31 -4.71
C THR A 70 -7.67 5.66 -3.75
N ARG A 71 -7.97 4.80 -2.77
CA ARG A 71 -9.04 5.07 -1.80
C ARG A 71 -8.75 6.25 -0.87
N LEU A 72 -7.48 6.60 -0.68
CA LEU A 72 -7.12 7.78 0.10
C LEU A 72 -7.47 9.08 -0.64
N TYR A 73 -7.50 9.06 -1.98
CA TYR A 73 -7.91 10.22 -2.78
C TYR A 73 -9.42 10.51 -2.72
N ASP A 74 -10.23 9.56 -2.26
CA ASP A 74 -11.68 9.73 -2.07
C ASP A 74 -12.01 10.44 -0.75
N ARG A 75 -11.04 10.48 0.18
CA ARG A 75 -11.18 11.16 1.46
C ARG A 75 -10.73 12.62 1.34
N PRO A 76 -11.61 13.62 1.57
CA PRO A 76 -11.28 15.04 1.33
C PRO A 76 -10.05 15.53 2.11
N ASP A 77 -9.94 15.12 3.37
CA ASP A 77 -8.82 15.42 4.28
C ASP A 77 -7.48 14.87 3.75
N ALA A 78 -7.48 13.63 3.27
CA ALA A 78 -6.27 13.01 2.72
C ALA A 78 -5.94 13.52 1.31
N ARG A 79 -6.95 13.75 0.46
CA ARG A 79 -6.80 14.21 -0.92
C ARG A 79 -5.97 15.49 -1.02
N ASP A 80 -6.23 16.48 -0.17
CA ASP A 80 -5.53 17.77 -0.23
C ASP A 80 -4.06 17.64 0.15
N VAL A 81 -3.74 16.76 1.09
CA VAL A 81 -2.36 16.42 1.45
C VAL A 81 -1.68 15.67 0.30
N LEU A 82 -2.31 14.63 -0.22
CA LEU A 82 -1.75 13.79 -1.29
C LEU A 82 -1.44 14.58 -2.56
N LYS A 83 -2.30 15.52 -2.96
CA LYS A 83 -2.08 16.38 -4.13
C LYS A 83 -0.83 17.25 -4.04
N ARG A 84 -0.44 17.61 -2.81
CA ARG A 84 0.76 18.40 -2.53
C ARG A 84 2.02 17.57 -2.57
N ILE A 85 1.96 16.24 -2.52
CA ILE A 85 3.17 15.41 -2.60
C ILE A 85 3.74 15.49 -4.02
N ALA A 86 5.03 15.83 -4.09
CA ALA A 86 5.82 15.85 -5.32
C ALA A 86 6.63 14.56 -5.48
N ALA A 87 7.21 14.07 -4.38
CA ALA A 87 8.02 12.86 -4.36
C ALA A 87 7.94 12.17 -3.00
N ILE A 88 8.10 10.85 -3.01
CA ILE A 88 8.31 10.02 -1.83
C ILE A 88 9.62 9.27 -2.04
N ARG A 89 10.48 9.28 -1.02
CA ARG A 89 11.68 8.44 -0.95
C ARG A 89 11.67 7.66 0.35
N LEU A 90 11.93 6.36 0.26
CA LEU A 90 12.10 5.50 1.41
C LEU A 90 13.59 5.34 1.71
N SER A 91 13.91 5.23 2.99
CA SER A 91 15.24 4.93 3.49
C SER A 91 15.11 3.98 4.67
N ASP A 92 16.23 3.43 5.14
CA ASP A 92 16.25 2.52 6.29
C ASP A 92 15.65 3.18 7.54
N ASP A 93 15.86 4.49 7.70
CA ASP A 93 15.38 5.27 8.85
C ASP A 93 13.95 5.82 8.71
N GLY A 94 13.26 5.57 7.58
CA GLY A 94 11.87 6.00 7.39
C GLY A 94 11.53 6.49 5.98
N ALA A 95 10.59 7.42 5.89
CA ALA A 95 10.11 7.96 4.62
C ALA A 95 10.25 9.49 4.59
N THR A 96 10.86 10.02 3.53
CA THR A 96 10.92 11.45 3.26
C THR A 96 9.88 11.82 2.20
N LEU A 97 9.04 12.81 2.52
CA LEU A 97 8.05 13.37 1.60
C LEU A 97 8.48 14.76 1.16
N THR A 98 8.56 14.97 -0.15
CA THR A 98 8.74 16.31 -0.73
C THR A 98 7.40 16.82 -1.19
N THR A 99 7.07 18.07 -0.86
CA THR A 99 5.83 18.72 -1.30
C THR A 99 6.09 19.70 -2.43
N LYS A 100 5.10 19.88 -3.31
CA LYS A 100 5.05 20.96 -4.30
C LYS A 100 4.97 22.26 -3.50
N GLY A 101 5.96 23.13 -3.67
CA GLY A 101 5.95 24.47 -3.08
C GLY A 101 4.69 25.24 -3.47
N LYS A 102 4.36 26.27 -2.67
CA LYS A 102 3.27 27.21 -3.01
C LYS A 102 3.52 27.89 -4.35
#